data_AF-A0A1G8KBS2-F1
#
_entry.id   AF-A0A1G8KBS2-F1
#
_cell.length_a   1.000
_cell.length_b   1.000
_cell.length_c   1.000
_cell.angle_alpha   90.00
_cell.angle_beta   90.00
_cell.angle_gamma   90.00
#
_symmetry.space_group_name_H-M   'P 1'
#
loop_
_entity.id
_entity.type
_entity.pdbx_description
1 polymer ?
#
loop_
_entity_poly.entity_id
_entity_poly.type
_entity_poly.pdbx_seq_one_letter_code
_entity_poly.pdbx_strand_id
1 'polypeptide(L)'
;MPDYRDRNNGYVPEKLFLSRRPHLAEIGFRKDPETGHKAPLKARVAHGLADELNRESHWQWADVFGDGTHWSRFQGHRVQIDVTFRTENRREVNDWKGRDEIRAGGEWTLALNRQQCWEGFIHPDPLATLRTIPRIIEQLLDHSLIDWLDEKPAAEQLLGRRVYYEHTPAVVSSTSVLPEGCVMLKPVGAEFFPPAVYDLDEGDDGDQGERRAYKVDLLSPHVWWWRKKSYGGEPTRTA
;
A
#
# COMPACT_ATOMS: atom_id res chain seq x y z
N MET A 1 -0.35 -23.98 -20.00
CA MET A 1 -0.61 -23.91 -18.55
C MET A 1 -0.29 -25.28 -17.97
N PRO A 2 0.42 -25.41 -16.84
CA PRO A 2 0.44 -26.68 -16.14
C PRO A 2 -0.99 -26.99 -15.70
N ASP A 3 -1.47 -28.18 -16.04
CA ASP A 3 -2.78 -28.71 -15.66
C ASP A 3 -2.75 -29.04 -14.16
N TYR A 4 -2.77 -28.00 -13.32
CA TYR A 4 -2.92 -28.15 -11.87
C TYR A 4 -4.39 -28.53 -11.61
N ARG A 5 -4.72 -29.81 -11.82
CA ARG A 5 -5.92 -30.40 -11.24
C ARG A 5 -5.70 -30.44 -9.73
N ASP A 6 -6.10 -29.37 -9.05
CA ASP A 6 -6.28 -29.41 -7.60
C ASP A 6 -7.15 -30.64 -7.30
N ARG A 7 -6.65 -31.53 -6.42
CA ARG A 7 -7.34 -32.78 -6.06
C ARG A 7 -8.73 -32.54 -5.46
N ASN A 8 -9.03 -31.29 -5.11
CA ASN A 8 -10.29 -30.86 -4.54
C ASN A 8 -11.23 -30.17 -5.56
N ASN A 9 -10.92 -30.19 -6.86
CA ASN A 9 -11.79 -29.63 -7.88
C ASN A 9 -13.10 -30.44 -7.94
N GLY A 10 -14.22 -29.84 -7.49
CA GLY A 10 -15.52 -30.50 -7.36
C GLY A 10 -15.90 -30.94 -5.93
N TYR A 11 -15.07 -30.65 -4.93
CA TYR A 11 -15.42 -30.88 -3.52
C TYR A 11 -16.33 -29.77 -3.01
N VAL A 12 -17.51 -30.11 -2.48
CA VAL A 12 -18.41 -29.19 -1.78
C VAL A 12 -18.23 -29.38 -0.28
N PRO A 13 -17.63 -28.42 0.45
CA PRO A 13 -17.44 -28.56 1.89
C PRO A 13 -18.78 -28.61 2.62
N GLU A 14 -18.92 -29.54 3.55
CA GLU A 14 -20.04 -29.51 4.49
C GLU A 14 -19.93 -28.27 5.39
N LYS A 15 -21.06 -27.59 5.65
CA LYS A 15 -21.16 -26.42 6.54
C LYS A 15 -20.36 -25.18 6.09
N LEU A 16 -20.52 -24.77 4.82
CA LEU A 16 -20.08 -23.44 4.37
C LEU A 16 -20.86 -22.33 5.06
N PHE A 17 -20.15 -21.35 5.63
CA PHE A 17 -20.80 -20.12 6.09
C PHE A 17 -20.93 -19.15 4.92
N LEU A 18 -22.15 -19.05 4.40
CA LEU A 18 -22.53 -18.00 3.48
C LEU A 18 -22.95 -16.78 4.31
N SER A 19 -22.16 -15.71 4.26
CA SER A 19 -22.60 -14.41 4.77
C SER A 19 -23.81 -13.94 3.95
N ARG A 20 -24.73 -13.17 4.58
CA ARG A 20 -25.93 -12.63 3.91
C ARG A 20 -25.59 -11.72 2.70
N ARG A 21 -24.34 -11.26 2.59
CA ARG A 21 -23.79 -10.57 1.41
C ARG A 21 -22.61 -11.39 0.89
N PRO A 22 -22.69 -11.99 -0.31
CA PRO A 22 -21.62 -12.85 -0.80
C PRO A 22 -20.35 -12.02 -0.99
N HIS A 23 -19.24 -12.47 -0.39
CA HIS A 23 -17.93 -11.96 -0.74
C HIS A 23 -17.57 -12.46 -2.14
N LEU A 24 -17.01 -11.59 -2.97
CA LEU A 24 -16.53 -11.94 -4.30
C LEU A 24 -15.01 -11.88 -4.31
N ALA A 25 -14.36 -12.88 -4.88
CA ALA A 25 -12.93 -12.85 -5.18
C ALA A 25 -12.69 -12.96 -6.67
N GLU A 26 -11.65 -12.29 -7.15
CA GLU A 26 -11.12 -12.51 -8.49
C GLU A 26 -10.33 -13.83 -8.50
N ILE A 27 -10.73 -14.75 -9.37
CA ILE A 27 -10.14 -16.08 -9.50
C ILE A 27 -9.38 -16.27 -10.81
N GLY A 28 -9.27 -15.22 -11.61
CA GLY A 28 -8.55 -15.22 -12.88
C GLY A 28 -9.09 -14.19 -13.86
N PHE A 29 -8.71 -14.34 -15.13
CA PHE A 29 -9.14 -13.46 -16.21
C PHE A 29 -9.73 -14.26 -17.36
N ARG A 30 -10.88 -13.82 -17.88
CA ARG A 30 -11.43 -14.31 -19.13
C ARG A 30 -11.03 -13.35 -20.25
N LYS A 31 -10.44 -13.89 -21.31
CA LYS A 31 -10.18 -13.12 -22.53
C LYS A 31 -11.45 -13.10 -23.37
N ASP A 32 -11.92 -11.92 -23.71
CA ASP A 32 -12.99 -11.72 -24.67
C ASP A 32 -12.50 -12.18 -26.06
N PRO A 33 -13.19 -13.12 -26.72
CA PRO A 33 -12.76 -13.64 -28.02
C PRO A 33 -12.87 -12.63 -29.16
N GLU A 34 -13.76 -11.63 -29.06
CA GLU A 34 -13.98 -10.62 -30.11
C GLU A 34 -13.08 -9.41 -29.92
N THR A 35 -12.97 -8.92 -28.68
CA THR A 35 -12.21 -7.68 -28.40
C THR A 35 -10.78 -7.94 -27.92
N GLY A 36 -10.46 -9.19 -27.55
CA GLY A 36 -9.18 -9.56 -26.96
C GLY A 36 -8.96 -9.03 -25.54
N HIS A 37 -9.93 -8.28 -24.99
CA HIS A 37 -9.86 -7.66 -23.68
C HIS A 37 -9.88 -8.70 -22.56
N LYS A 38 -9.07 -8.51 -21.52
CA LYS A 38 -9.10 -9.38 -20.33
C LYS A 38 -10.09 -8.82 -19.31
N ALA A 39 -11.20 -9.50 -19.11
CA ALA A 39 -12.15 -9.19 -18.05
C ALA A 39 -11.84 -10.05 -16.81
N PRO A 40 -11.88 -9.49 -15.59
CA PRO A 40 -11.68 -10.26 -14.37
C PRO A 40 -12.84 -11.23 -14.16
N LEU A 41 -12.52 -12.48 -13.80
CA LEU A 41 -13.49 -13.51 -13.44
C LEU A 41 -13.68 -13.47 -11.93
N LYS A 42 -14.91 -13.20 -11.48
CA LYS A 42 -15.28 -13.11 -10.07
C LYS A 42 -16.07 -14.34 -9.64
N ALA A 43 -15.69 -14.95 -8.51
CA ALA A 43 -16.36 -16.08 -7.88
C ALA A 43 -16.88 -15.70 -6.49
N ARG A 44 -17.96 -16.36 -6.06
CA ARG A 44 -18.44 -16.23 -4.67
C ARG A 44 -17.50 -16.95 -3.74
N VAL A 45 -17.16 -16.33 -2.63
CA VAL A 45 -16.28 -16.90 -1.60
C VAL A 45 -17.10 -17.25 -0.36
N ALA A 46 -16.84 -18.44 0.15
CA ALA A 46 -17.36 -18.92 1.41
C ALA A 46 -16.21 -19.35 2.33
N HIS A 47 -16.47 -19.30 3.63
CA HIS A 47 -15.55 -19.79 4.65
C HIS A 47 -15.95 -21.21 5.03
N GLY A 48 -14.99 -22.13 5.00
CA GLY A 48 -15.17 -23.46 5.59
C GLY A 48 -14.97 -23.38 7.11
N LEU A 49 -15.63 -24.28 7.84
CA LEU A 49 -15.21 -24.60 9.21
C LEU A 49 -13.80 -25.17 9.14
N ALA A 50 -12.85 -24.54 9.84
CA ALA A 50 -11.60 -25.20 10.12
C ALA A 50 -11.93 -26.47 10.93
N ASP A 51 -11.52 -27.64 10.43
CA ASP A 51 -11.38 -28.84 11.24
C ASP A 51 -10.66 -28.45 12.55
N GLU A 52 -11.15 -28.96 13.67
CA GLU A 52 -10.73 -28.63 15.04
C GLU A 52 -9.20 -28.72 15.29
N LEU A 53 -8.43 -29.32 14.37
CA LEU A 53 -6.96 -29.36 14.36
C LEU A 53 -6.25 -28.12 13.77
N ASN A 54 -6.95 -27.19 13.09
CA ASN A 54 -6.33 -26.04 12.40
C ASN A 54 -6.97 -24.68 12.78
N ARG A 55 -7.05 -24.41 14.08
CA ARG A 55 -7.72 -23.23 14.69
C ARG A 55 -7.20 -21.86 14.25
N GLU A 56 -6.14 -21.76 13.45
CA GLU A 56 -5.55 -20.48 13.05
C GLU A 56 -5.72 -20.14 11.55
N SER A 57 -6.27 -21.04 10.73
CA SER A 57 -6.40 -20.81 9.28
C SER A 57 -7.81 -21.08 8.79
N HIS A 58 -8.63 -20.03 8.68
CA HIS A 58 -9.91 -20.13 7.97
C HIS A 58 -9.65 -20.44 6.49
N TRP A 59 -9.90 -21.68 6.06
CA TRP A 59 -9.81 -22.04 4.65
C TRP A 59 -10.93 -21.33 3.88
N GLN A 60 -10.56 -20.70 2.77
CA GLN A 60 -11.50 -20.06 1.86
C GLN A 60 -11.78 -20.98 0.69
N TRP A 61 -13.03 -20.96 0.26
CA TRP A 61 -13.52 -21.73 -0.87
C TRP A 61 -14.16 -20.76 -1.85
N ALA A 62 -13.85 -20.91 -3.14
CA ALA A 62 -14.45 -20.12 -4.20
C ALA A 62 -15.35 -21.00 -5.08
N ASP A 63 -16.56 -20.53 -5.37
CA ASP A 63 -17.48 -21.12 -6.35
C ASP A 63 -17.01 -20.76 -7.75
N VAL A 64 -16.17 -21.63 -8.33
CA VAL A 64 -15.42 -21.36 -9.56
C VAL A 64 -16.35 -21.26 -10.77
N PHE A 65 -17.51 -21.92 -10.71
CA PHE A 65 -18.48 -21.97 -11.81
C PHE A 65 -19.69 -21.06 -11.58
N GLY A 66 -19.88 -20.53 -10.37
CA GLY A 66 -21.00 -19.65 -10.02
C GLY A 66 -22.33 -20.40 -9.91
N ASP A 67 -22.29 -21.74 -9.91
CA ASP A 67 -23.45 -22.64 -9.87
C ASP A 67 -23.78 -23.12 -8.45
N GLY A 68 -22.94 -22.77 -7.48
CA GLY A 68 -23.07 -23.18 -6.08
C GLY A 68 -22.69 -24.63 -5.80
N THR A 69 -22.27 -25.39 -6.80
CA THR A 69 -21.98 -26.84 -6.75
C THR A 69 -20.51 -27.18 -6.93
N HIS A 70 -19.70 -26.24 -7.44
CA HIS A 70 -18.28 -26.47 -7.67
C HIS A 70 -17.41 -25.48 -6.90
N TRP A 71 -16.96 -25.92 -5.73
CA TRP A 71 -16.07 -25.14 -4.88
C TRP A 71 -14.63 -25.64 -5.03
N SER A 72 -13.69 -24.71 -5.14
CA SER A 72 -12.26 -25.02 -5.07
C SER A 72 -11.64 -24.28 -3.90
N ARG A 73 -10.66 -24.93 -3.27
CA ARG A 73 -9.87 -24.27 -2.24
C ARG A 73 -9.20 -23.08 -2.87
N PHE A 74 -9.41 -21.92 -2.26
CA PHE A 74 -8.88 -20.66 -2.73
C PHE A 74 -7.99 -20.11 -1.62
N GLN A 75 -6.72 -19.85 -1.94
CA GLN A 75 -5.88 -19.05 -1.07
C GLN A 75 -6.00 -17.59 -1.52
N GLY A 76 -7.16 -17.02 -1.18
CA GLY A 76 -7.42 -15.61 -1.42
C GLY A 76 -6.51 -14.76 -0.58
N HIS A 77 -5.73 -13.94 -1.27
CA HIS A 77 -4.94 -12.93 -0.59
C HIS A 77 -5.89 -11.80 -0.22
N ARG A 78 -5.96 -11.50 1.08
CA ARG A 78 -6.74 -10.39 1.60
C ARG A 78 -5.76 -9.31 2.00
N VAL A 79 -5.96 -8.11 1.48
CA VAL A 79 -5.33 -6.94 2.09
C VAL A 79 -6.24 -6.50 3.23
N GLN A 80 -5.77 -6.66 4.47
CA GLN A 80 -6.45 -6.08 5.64
C GLN A 80 -6.21 -4.56 5.61
N ILE A 81 -7.28 -3.78 5.75
CA ILE A 81 -7.23 -2.32 5.76
C ILE A 81 -7.75 -1.86 7.12
N ASP A 82 -6.86 -1.34 7.95
CA ASP A 82 -7.19 -0.81 9.27
C ASP A 82 -7.06 0.71 9.25
N VAL A 83 -8.16 1.40 9.56
CA VAL A 83 -8.18 2.86 9.68
C VAL A 83 -8.47 3.23 11.12
N THR A 84 -7.55 3.95 11.75
CA THR A 84 -7.81 4.62 13.03
C THR A 84 -8.11 6.08 12.76
N PHE A 85 -9.20 6.60 13.31
CA PHE A 85 -9.63 7.99 13.13
C PHE A 85 -10.00 8.58 14.48
N ARG A 86 -9.28 9.60 14.93
CA ARG A 86 -9.43 10.19 16.27
C ARG A 86 -9.54 11.70 16.16
N THR A 87 -10.71 12.22 16.51
CA THR A 87 -10.92 13.66 16.65
C THR A 87 -10.69 14.09 18.08
N GLU A 88 -10.15 15.29 18.26
CA GLU A 88 -9.98 15.90 19.56
C GLU A 88 -10.17 17.42 19.48
N ASN A 89 -10.47 18.02 20.62
CA ASN A 89 -10.51 19.46 20.79
C ASN A 89 -9.27 19.87 21.57
N ARG A 90 -8.37 20.64 20.95
CA ARG A 90 -7.18 21.18 21.60
C ARG A 90 -7.42 22.63 22.00
N ARG A 91 -7.07 22.97 23.24
CA ARG A 91 -7.01 24.37 23.70
C ARG A 91 -5.68 24.96 23.21
N GLU A 92 -5.75 25.89 22.29
CA GLU A 92 -4.61 26.72 21.89
C GLU A 92 -4.61 27.95 22.79
N VAL A 93 -3.63 28.01 23.69
CA VAL A 93 -3.36 29.20 24.49
C VAL A 93 -2.55 30.14 23.62
N ASN A 94 -3.14 31.27 23.25
CA ASN A 94 -2.50 32.26 22.39
C ASN A 94 -2.36 33.58 23.16
N ASP A 95 -1.20 33.75 23.80
CA ASP A 95 -0.91 34.91 24.65
C ASP A 95 -1.01 36.23 23.88
N TRP A 96 -0.68 36.23 22.58
CA TRP A 96 -0.76 37.42 21.73
C TRP A 96 -2.20 37.85 21.41
N LYS A 97 -3.15 36.90 21.31
CA LYS A 97 -4.57 37.20 21.10
C LYS A 97 -5.33 37.51 22.40
N GLY A 98 -4.71 37.30 23.56
CA GLY A 98 -5.34 37.49 24.88
C GLY A 98 -6.56 36.61 25.13
N ARG A 99 -6.72 35.53 24.37
CA ARG A 99 -7.83 34.58 24.50
C ARG A 99 -7.38 33.17 24.13
N ASP A 100 -7.99 32.19 24.76
CA ASP A 100 -7.86 30.80 24.36
C ASP A 100 -8.79 30.51 23.18
N GLU A 101 -8.30 29.76 22.21
CA GLU A 101 -9.11 29.25 21.11
C GLU A 101 -9.21 27.72 21.25
N ILE A 102 -10.42 27.17 21.21
CA ILE A 102 -10.61 25.73 21.07
C ILE A 102 -10.54 25.40 19.57
N ARG A 103 -9.56 24.60 19.17
CA ARG A 103 -9.45 24.10 17.80
C ARG A 103 -9.84 22.63 17.76
N ALA A 104 -10.80 22.32 16.90
CA ALA A 104 -11.06 20.96 16.49
C ALA A 104 -9.91 20.48 15.60
N GLY A 105 -9.41 19.30 15.89
CA GLY A 105 -8.38 18.64 15.11
C GLY A 105 -8.39 17.14 15.37
N GLY A 106 -7.24 16.52 15.12
CA GLY A 106 -7.05 15.11 15.39
C GLY A 106 -6.09 14.47 14.41
N GLU A 107 -6.05 13.16 14.46
CA GLU A 107 -5.13 12.33 13.71
C GLU A 107 -5.87 11.12 13.15
N TRP A 108 -5.35 10.61 12.04
CA TRP A 108 -5.76 9.33 11.51
C TRP A 108 -4.54 8.56 11.02
N THR A 109 -4.62 7.24 11.13
CA THR A 109 -3.58 6.33 10.64
C THR A 109 -4.22 5.26 9.77
N LEU A 110 -3.45 4.78 8.80
CA LEU A 110 -3.84 3.68 7.93
C LEU A 110 -2.76 2.60 7.98
N ALA A 111 -3.20 1.38 8.29
CA ALA A 111 -2.37 0.20 8.20
C ALA A 111 -2.93 -0.76 7.14
N LEU A 112 -2.03 -1.28 6.32
CA LEU A 112 -2.29 -2.33 5.36
C LEU A 112 -1.57 -3.59 5.84
N ASN A 113 -2.29 -4.71 5.96
CA ASN A 113 -1.78 -5.95 6.55
C ASN A 113 -1.10 -5.73 7.92
N ARG A 114 -1.73 -4.89 8.78
CA ARG A 114 -1.25 -4.51 10.12
C ARG A 114 0.05 -3.69 10.15
N GLN A 115 0.59 -3.31 9.00
CA GLN A 115 1.71 -2.41 8.90
C GLN A 115 1.21 -0.99 8.64
N GLN A 116 1.46 -0.06 9.58
CA GLN A 116 1.16 1.34 9.35
C GLN A 116 1.99 1.85 8.16
N CYS A 117 1.30 2.46 7.22
CA CYS A 117 1.86 2.91 5.95
C CYS A 117 1.45 4.34 5.59
N TRP A 118 0.65 4.98 6.43
CA TRP A 118 0.25 6.36 6.28
C TRP A 118 -0.25 6.92 7.61
N GLU A 119 0.02 8.21 7.83
CA GLU A 119 -0.61 9.00 8.88
C GLU A 119 -1.01 10.35 8.32
N GLY A 120 -1.98 10.99 8.95
CA GLY A 120 -2.38 12.33 8.57
C GLY A 120 -3.12 13.06 9.67
N PHE A 121 -3.23 14.37 9.50
CA PHE A 121 -3.94 15.24 10.43
C PHE A 121 -5.37 15.46 9.96
N ILE A 122 -6.27 15.60 10.94
CA ILE A 122 -7.64 16.02 10.70
C ILE A 122 -7.67 17.55 10.76
N HIS A 123 -7.81 18.18 9.61
CA HIS A 123 -8.13 19.60 9.48
C HIS A 123 -9.58 19.88 9.93
N PRO A 124 -10.03 21.15 10.09
CA PRO A 124 -11.27 21.48 10.82
C PRO A 124 -12.56 20.81 10.33
N ASP A 125 -12.57 20.21 9.14
CA ASP A 125 -13.67 19.39 8.63
C ASP A 125 -13.29 17.88 8.63
N PRO A 126 -13.69 17.11 9.67
CA PRO A 126 -13.49 15.66 9.72
C PRO A 126 -14.13 14.90 8.55
N LEU A 127 -15.24 15.40 7.99
CA LEU A 127 -15.91 14.74 6.87
C LEU A 127 -15.09 14.87 5.58
N ALA A 128 -14.39 15.99 5.38
CA ALA A 128 -13.45 16.13 4.28
C ALA A 128 -12.33 15.08 4.38
N THR A 129 -11.75 14.90 5.56
CA THR A 129 -10.70 13.88 5.79
C THR A 129 -11.22 12.47 5.52
N LEU A 130 -12.43 12.13 6.00
CA LEU A 130 -13.05 10.82 5.73
C LEU A 130 -13.29 10.55 4.25
N ARG A 131 -13.49 11.59 3.41
CA ARG A 131 -13.60 11.45 1.96
C ARG A 131 -12.24 11.25 1.28
N THR A 132 -11.16 11.75 1.86
CA THR A 132 -9.80 11.60 1.33
C THR A 132 -9.20 10.22 1.62
N ILE A 133 -9.52 9.63 2.77
CA ILE A 133 -8.98 8.33 3.21
C ILE A 133 -9.17 7.22 2.14
N PRO A 134 -10.37 7.00 1.57
CA PRO A 134 -10.56 5.99 0.52
C PRO A 134 -9.65 6.18 -0.69
N ARG A 135 -9.42 7.43 -1.12
CA ARG A 135 -8.53 7.73 -2.24
C ARG A 135 -7.08 7.36 -1.94
N ILE A 136 -6.61 7.64 -0.72
CA ILE A 136 -5.25 7.27 -0.29
C ILE A 136 -5.12 5.74 -0.22
N ILE A 137 -6.15 5.06 0.31
CA ILE A 137 -6.20 3.58 0.34
C ILE A 137 -6.07 3.01 -1.08
N GLU A 138 -6.87 3.49 -2.03
CA GLU A 138 -6.81 3.05 -3.44
C GLU A 138 -5.41 3.23 -4.03
N GLN A 139 -4.82 4.42 -3.85
CA GLN A 139 -3.48 4.72 -4.36
C GLN A 139 -2.39 3.84 -3.73
N LEU A 140 -2.50 3.50 -2.45
CA LEU A 140 -1.56 2.61 -1.77
C LEU A 140 -1.74 1.15 -2.19
N LEU A 141 -2.97 0.69 -2.39
CA LEU A 141 -3.25 -0.65 -2.91
C LEU A 141 -2.70 -0.84 -4.32
N ASP A 142 -2.76 0.21 -5.15
CA ASP A 142 -2.24 0.23 -6.51
C ASP A 142 -0.74 0.61 -6.59
N HIS A 143 -0.08 0.78 -5.45
CA HIS A 143 1.29 1.27 -5.42
C HIS A 143 2.26 0.27 -6.06
N SER A 144 2.87 0.68 -7.18
CA SER A 144 3.60 -0.22 -8.08
C SER A 144 4.81 -0.98 -7.49
N LEU A 145 5.32 -0.56 -6.33
CA LEU A 145 6.44 -1.24 -5.66
C LEU A 145 6.04 -2.17 -4.53
N ILE A 146 4.81 -2.05 -4.04
CA ILE A 146 4.36 -2.82 -2.89
C ILE A 146 3.45 -3.92 -3.43
N ASP A 147 3.94 -5.14 -3.32
CA ASP A 147 3.14 -6.31 -3.57
C ASP A 147 2.48 -6.71 -2.25
N TRP A 148 1.25 -6.27 -2.02
CA TRP A 148 0.48 -6.62 -0.82
C TRP A 148 0.11 -8.11 -0.75
N LEU A 149 0.43 -8.87 -1.80
CA LEU A 149 0.31 -10.32 -1.85
C LEU A 149 1.57 -11.03 -1.36
N ASP A 150 2.72 -10.34 -1.31
CA ASP A 150 3.98 -10.87 -0.81
C ASP A 150 3.93 -10.97 0.72
N GLU A 151 4.47 -12.05 1.28
CA GLU A 151 4.55 -12.25 2.74
C GLU A 151 5.50 -11.24 3.41
N LYS A 152 6.42 -10.66 2.62
CA LYS A 152 7.36 -9.66 3.12
C LYS A 152 6.66 -8.35 3.46
N PRO A 153 6.96 -7.72 4.61
CA PRO A 153 6.47 -6.39 4.95
C PRO A 153 6.79 -5.37 3.86
N ALA A 154 5.90 -4.40 3.63
CA ALA A 154 6.07 -3.34 2.63
C ALA A 154 7.40 -2.57 2.82
N ALA A 155 7.79 -2.31 4.08
CA ALA A 155 9.09 -1.72 4.41
C ALA A 155 10.28 -2.49 3.79
N GLU A 156 10.28 -3.82 3.92
CA GLU A 156 11.34 -4.66 3.35
C GLU A 156 11.27 -4.71 1.82
N GLN A 157 10.06 -4.68 1.26
CA GLN A 157 9.88 -4.63 -0.18
C GLN A 157 10.37 -3.31 -0.80
N LEU A 158 10.31 -2.20 -0.06
CA LEU A 158 10.70 -0.87 -0.52
C LEU A 158 12.20 -0.59 -0.35
N LEU A 159 12.85 -1.15 0.66
CA LEU A 159 14.26 -0.90 0.92
C LEU A 159 15.15 -1.32 -0.27
N GLY A 160 16.08 -0.47 -0.67
CA GLY A 160 17.01 -0.71 -1.78
C GLY A 160 16.38 -0.58 -3.17
N ARG A 161 15.12 -0.17 -3.28
CA ARG A 161 14.45 0.05 -4.57
C ARG A 161 14.99 1.28 -5.28
N ARG A 162 15.33 1.12 -6.56
CA ARG A 162 15.70 2.23 -7.43
C ARG A 162 14.46 3.04 -7.82
N VAL A 163 14.60 4.35 -7.79
CA VAL A 163 13.58 5.33 -8.15
C VAL A 163 14.21 6.46 -8.95
N TYR A 164 13.39 7.31 -9.54
CA TYR A 164 13.82 8.58 -10.11
C TYR A 164 13.13 9.71 -9.35
N TYR A 165 13.88 10.60 -8.71
CA TYR A 165 13.36 11.75 -7.96
C TYR A 165 13.83 13.03 -8.63
N GLU A 166 12.89 13.85 -9.12
CA GLU A 166 13.19 15.17 -9.75
C GLU A 166 14.37 15.12 -10.74
N HIS A 167 14.31 14.17 -11.67
CA HIS A 167 15.35 13.91 -12.69
C HIS A 167 16.66 13.29 -12.19
N THR A 168 16.76 12.93 -10.92
CA THR A 168 17.93 12.28 -10.32
C THR A 168 17.65 10.81 -10.02
N PRO A 169 18.50 9.87 -10.51
CA PRO A 169 18.42 8.48 -10.09
C PRO A 169 18.69 8.35 -8.58
N ALA A 170 17.82 7.64 -7.88
CA ALA A 170 17.91 7.48 -6.43
C ALA A 170 17.56 6.05 -6.00
N VAL A 171 17.79 5.76 -4.72
CA VAL A 171 17.45 4.50 -4.08
C VAL A 171 16.75 4.77 -2.75
N VAL A 172 15.75 3.95 -2.42
CA VAL A 172 15.15 3.94 -1.09
C VAL A 172 16.18 3.43 -0.10
N SER A 173 16.66 4.33 0.75
CA SER A 173 17.75 4.09 1.70
C SER A 173 17.28 3.76 3.11
N SER A 174 16.07 4.21 3.47
CA SER A 174 15.43 3.91 4.75
C SER A 174 13.91 3.96 4.62
N THR A 175 13.24 3.12 5.39
CA THR A 175 11.78 3.08 5.57
C THR A 175 11.38 3.38 7.01
N SER A 176 12.26 4.01 7.80
CA SER A 176 11.98 4.37 9.20
C SER A 176 10.81 5.33 9.36
N VAL A 177 10.52 6.11 8.32
CA VAL A 177 9.41 7.08 8.25
C VAL A 177 8.20 6.54 7.45
N LEU A 178 8.16 5.23 7.18
CA LEU A 178 7.04 4.59 6.51
C LEU A 178 5.69 4.74 7.24
N PRO A 179 5.64 4.73 8.59
CA PRO A 179 4.38 4.99 9.30
C PRO A 179 3.73 6.33 8.91
N GLU A 180 4.53 7.29 8.45
CA GLU A 180 4.11 8.62 8.02
C GLU A 180 3.75 8.67 6.53
N GLY A 181 3.75 7.54 5.82
CA GLY A 181 3.56 7.50 4.37
C GLY A 181 4.77 7.92 3.56
N CYS A 182 5.96 7.94 4.17
CA CYS A 182 7.19 8.46 3.58
C CYS A 182 8.30 7.42 3.47
N VAL A 183 9.29 7.71 2.63
CA VAL A 183 10.58 6.98 2.58
C VAL A 183 11.74 7.95 2.47
N MET A 184 12.94 7.51 2.86
CA MET A 184 14.17 8.28 2.66
C MET A 184 14.87 7.84 1.38
N LEU A 185 15.11 8.77 0.46
CA LEU A 185 15.83 8.53 -0.79
C LEU A 185 17.29 8.99 -0.67
N LYS A 186 18.21 8.24 -1.30
CA LYS A 186 19.60 8.66 -1.52
C LYS A 186 19.92 8.69 -3.01
N PRO A 187 20.71 9.66 -3.48
CA PRO A 187 21.11 9.70 -4.88
C PRO A 187 22.01 8.52 -5.23
N VAL A 188 21.92 8.02 -6.47
CA VAL A 188 22.78 6.96 -6.99
C VAL A 188 23.84 7.59 -7.88
N GLY A 189 25.11 7.34 -7.57
CA GLY A 189 26.24 7.87 -8.35
C GLY A 189 26.66 9.31 -7.99
N ALA A 190 26.05 9.90 -6.96
CA ALA A 190 26.43 11.19 -6.39
C ALA A 190 26.36 11.13 -4.85
N GLU A 191 27.06 12.03 -4.16
CA GLU A 191 26.96 12.16 -2.69
C GLU A 191 25.73 12.96 -2.26
N PHE A 192 25.32 13.92 -3.07
CA PHE A 192 24.22 14.85 -2.78
C PHE A 192 23.25 14.90 -3.97
N PHE A 193 21.97 15.14 -3.67
CA PHE A 193 21.02 15.58 -4.70
C PHE A 193 21.42 16.97 -5.24
N PRO A 194 21.12 17.29 -6.51
CA PRO A 194 21.30 18.64 -7.03
C PRO A 194 20.51 19.66 -6.20
N PRO A 195 20.96 20.93 -6.15
CA PRO A 195 20.24 21.97 -5.43
C PRO A 195 18.89 22.21 -6.10
N ALA A 196 17.84 22.49 -5.31
CA ALA A 196 16.56 22.87 -5.89
C ALA A 196 16.70 24.24 -6.56
N VAL A 197 15.88 24.51 -7.58
CA VAL A 197 15.97 25.75 -8.37
C VAL A 197 15.75 27.01 -7.51
N TYR A 198 14.99 26.89 -6.41
CA TYR A 198 14.72 27.97 -5.48
C TYR A 198 15.79 28.16 -4.39
N ASP A 199 16.73 27.21 -4.22
CA ASP A 199 17.85 27.33 -3.27
C ASP A 199 19.00 28.18 -3.84
N LEU A 200 18.93 28.60 -5.10
CA LEU A 200 20.02 29.29 -5.79
C LEU A 200 20.05 30.81 -5.52
N ASP A 201 18.95 31.38 -5.01
CA ASP A 201 18.79 32.84 -4.87
C ASP A 201 18.94 33.36 -3.43
N GLU A 202 18.92 32.50 -2.43
CA GLU A 202 19.20 32.87 -1.04
C GLU A 202 20.60 32.39 -0.70
N GLY A 203 21.48 33.30 -0.28
CA GLY A 203 22.84 33.00 0.21
C GLY A 203 22.83 32.25 1.54
N ASP A 204 21.94 31.28 1.65
CA ASP A 204 21.77 30.41 2.79
C ASP A 204 22.68 29.20 2.56
N ASP A 205 23.54 28.95 3.55
CA ASP A 205 24.34 27.74 3.66
C ASP A 205 23.39 26.56 3.94
N GLY A 206 22.53 26.25 2.96
CA GLY A 206 21.59 25.14 3.00
C GLY A 206 22.36 23.88 3.36
N ASP A 207 22.11 23.42 4.58
CA ASP A 207 22.96 22.52 5.33
C ASP A 207 23.29 21.30 4.44
N GLN A 208 24.56 21.13 4.05
CA GLN A 208 24.97 20.09 3.08
C GLN A 208 24.52 18.70 3.54
N GLY A 209 24.28 18.51 4.84
CA GLY A 209 23.68 17.32 5.43
C GLY A 209 22.27 16.98 4.91
N GLU A 210 21.42 17.97 4.64
CA GLU A 210 20.03 17.78 4.20
C GLU A 210 19.93 17.25 2.76
N ARG A 211 20.94 17.51 1.94
CA ARG A 211 20.98 17.08 0.53
C ARG A 211 21.48 15.66 0.32
N ARG A 212 21.94 14.99 1.38
CA ARG A 212 22.40 13.59 1.33
C ARG A 212 21.25 12.61 1.25
N ALA A 213 20.10 12.95 1.82
CA ALA A 213 18.91 12.12 1.76
C ALA A 213 17.63 12.94 1.91
N TYR A 214 16.66 12.71 1.03
CA TYR A 214 15.36 13.38 1.12
C TYR A 214 14.29 12.44 1.66
N LYS A 215 13.48 12.95 2.59
CA LYS A 215 12.19 12.36 2.95
C LYS A 215 11.19 12.69 1.86
N VAL A 216 10.52 11.68 1.31
CA VAL A 216 9.52 11.87 0.25
C VAL A 216 8.29 11.01 0.51
N ASP A 217 7.11 11.54 0.17
CA ASP A 217 5.85 10.79 0.25
C ASP A 217 5.84 9.64 -0.76
N LEU A 218 5.31 8.47 -0.35
CA LEU A 218 5.09 7.32 -1.24
C LEU A 218 4.23 7.68 -2.46
N LEU A 219 3.26 8.57 -2.25
CA LEU A 219 2.32 9.01 -3.28
C LEU A 219 2.76 10.30 -3.98
N SER A 220 4.00 10.75 -3.77
CA SER A 220 4.52 11.97 -4.39
C SER A 220 4.53 11.86 -5.91
N PRO A 221 4.00 12.86 -6.64
CA PRO A 221 4.08 12.90 -8.10
C PRO A 221 5.50 13.16 -8.62
N HIS A 222 6.42 13.59 -7.73
CA HIS A 222 7.82 13.90 -8.06
C HIS A 222 8.73 12.66 -8.07
N VAL A 223 8.19 11.50 -7.67
CA VAL A 223 8.90 10.23 -7.65
C VAL A 223 8.37 9.32 -8.74
N TRP A 224 9.27 8.89 -9.62
CA TRP A 224 8.97 7.84 -10.58
C TRP A 224 9.49 6.49 -10.07
N TRP A 225 8.55 5.62 -9.74
CA TRP A 225 8.81 4.30 -9.18
C TRP A 225 9.14 3.27 -10.27
N TRP A 226 10.29 2.60 -10.15
CA TRP A 226 10.73 1.60 -11.12
C TRP A 226 10.00 0.25 -10.94
N ARG A 227 9.11 -0.10 -11.88
CA ARG A 227 8.21 -1.27 -11.75
C ARG A 227 8.89 -2.65 -11.71
N LYS A 228 10.12 -2.81 -12.21
CA LYS A 228 10.76 -4.15 -12.30
C LYS A 228 11.51 -4.51 -11.02
N LYS A 229 11.28 -5.73 -10.50
CA LYS A 229 11.87 -6.26 -9.25
C LYS A 229 13.38 -6.56 -9.35
N SER A 230 13.99 -6.55 -10.54
CA SER A 230 15.38 -6.94 -10.75
C SER A 230 16.18 -5.94 -11.59
N TYR A 231 17.29 -5.45 -11.02
CA TYR A 231 18.64 -5.83 -11.44
C TYR A 231 19.61 -5.59 -10.27
N GLY A 232 20.01 -6.70 -9.62
CA GLY A 232 21.24 -6.73 -8.84
C GLY A 232 22.41 -6.57 -9.79
N GLY A 233 23.33 -5.70 -9.41
CA GLY A 233 24.43 -5.22 -10.24
C GLY A 233 24.65 -3.75 -9.93
N GLU A 234 25.58 -3.48 -9.02
CA GLU A 234 26.25 -2.18 -8.97
C GLU A 234 26.66 -1.79 -10.40
N PRO A 235 26.54 -0.51 -10.79
CA PRO A 235 27.24 -0.07 -11.99
C PRO A 235 28.73 -0.32 -11.74
N THR A 236 29.27 -1.35 -12.38
CA THR A 236 30.71 -1.54 -12.47
C THR A 236 31.25 -0.26 -13.06
N ARG A 237 32.05 0.48 -12.28
CA ARG A 237 32.86 1.59 -12.79
C ARG A 237 33.70 1.04 -13.94
N THR A 238 33.27 1.26 -15.17
CA THR A 238 34.16 1.18 -16.31
C THR A 238 34.94 2.49 -16.35
N ALA A 239 36.24 2.33 -16.03
CA ALA A 239 37.42 3.16 -16.31
C ALA A 239 37.21 4.65 -16.62
#